data_AF-A0A5K1GS01-F1
#
_entry.id   AF-A0A5K1GS01-F1
#
_cell.length_a   1.000
_cell.length_b   1.000
_cell.length_c   1.000
_cell.angle_alpha   90.00
_cell.angle_beta   90.00
_cell.angle_gamma   90.00
#
_symmetry.space_group_name_H-M   'P 1'
#
loop_
_entity.id
_entity.type
_entity.pdbx_description
1 polymer ?
#
loop_
_entity_poly.entity_id
_entity_poly.type
_entity_poly.pdbx_seq_one_letter_code
_entity_poly.pdbx_strand_id
1 'polypeptide(L)' 'MAEDPQRLKKIAAGAYDYENDPRWADYWTNILIPPHMASRPDVITHFKHKFYQRYI' A
#
# COMPACT_ATOMS: atom_id res chain seq x y z
N MET A 1 -6.97 -5.34 -26.07
CA MET A 1 -7.08 -4.13 -25.23
C MET A 1 -5.96 -4.19 -24.22
N ALA A 2 -5.01 -3.26 -24.26
CA ALA A 2 -3.90 -3.25 -23.30
C ALA A 2 -4.50 -3.14 -21.89
N GLU A 3 -4.22 -4.14 -21.05
CA GLU A 3 -4.56 -4.07 -19.63
C GLU A 3 -3.93 -2.81 -19.07
N ASP A 4 -4.76 -1.90 -18.56
CA ASP A 4 -4.29 -0.60 -18.12
C ASP A 4 -3.19 -0.84 -17.06
N PRO A 5 -1.94 -0.43 -17.29
CA PRO A 5 -0.83 -0.74 -16.39
C PRO A 5 -1.08 -0.22 -14.98
N GLN A 6 -1.98 0.77 -14.79
CA GLN A 6 -2.43 1.16 -13.45
C GLN A 6 -3.32 0.11 -12.76
N ARG A 7 -4.17 -0.61 -13.49
CA ARG A 7 -4.99 -1.70 -12.94
C ARG A 7 -4.13 -2.87 -12.50
N LEU A 8 -3.17 -3.28 -13.33
CA LEU A 8 -2.23 -4.35 -12.99
C LEU A 8 -1.41 -3.98 -11.74
N LYS A 9 -0.93 -2.74 -11.63
CA LYS A 9 -0.23 -2.26 -10.43
C LYS A 9 -1.10 -2.29 -9.16
N LYS A 10 -2.39 -1.97 -9.25
CA LYS A 10 -3.31 -2.07 -8.09
C LYS A 10 -3.51 -3.51 -7.64
N ILE A 11 -3.66 -4.43 -8.59
CA ILE A 11 -3.83 -5.86 -8.30
C ILE A 11 -2.55 -6.42 -7.68
N ALA A 12 -1.39 -6.12 -8.26
CA ALA A 12 -0.10 -6.54 -7.73
C ALA A 12 0.19 -5.93 -6.35
N ALA A 13 -0.16 -4.65 -6.14
CA ALA A 13 -0.07 -4.02 -4.84
C ALA A 13 -1.02 -4.65 -3.81
N GLY A 14 -2.20 -5.15 -4.19
CA GLY A 14 -3.09 -5.86 -3.26
C GLY A 14 -2.56 -7.25 -2.86
N ALA A 15 -1.82 -7.91 -3.74
CA ALA A 15 -1.26 -9.25 -3.54
C ALA A 15 0.17 -9.25 -2.96
N TYR A 16 0.78 -8.08 -2.78
CA TYR A 16 2.15 -7.97 -2.27
C TYR A 16 2.23 -8.29 -0.78
N ASP A 17 3.30 -8.97 -0.37
CA ASP A 17 3.52 -9.35 1.02
C ASP A 17 4.23 -8.23 1.79
N TYR A 18 3.43 -7.30 2.30
CA TYR A 18 3.91 -6.16 3.08
C TYR A 18 4.40 -6.54 4.48
N GLU A 19 3.99 -7.68 5.02
CA GLU A 19 4.37 -8.11 6.36
C GLU A 19 5.82 -8.60 6.41
N ASN A 20 6.33 -9.15 5.31
CA ASN A 20 7.73 -9.54 5.17
C ASN A 20 8.67 -8.39 4.77
N ASP A 21 8.17 -7.21 4.38
CA ASP A 21 9.02 -6.07 4.04
C ASP A 21 9.22 -5.11 5.23
N PRO A 22 10.44 -5.02 5.82
CA PRO A 22 10.70 -4.12 6.94
C PRO A 22 10.52 -2.64 6.59
N ARG A 23 10.63 -2.27 5.30
CA ARG A 23 10.39 -0.90 4.84
C ARG A 23 8.92 -0.53 4.91
N TRP A 24 8.00 -1.50 4.78
CA TRP A 24 6.58 -1.23 4.99
C TRP A 24 6.29 -0.89 6.45
N ALA A 25 6.87 -1.63 7.41
CA ALA A 25 6.70 -1.36 8.83
C ALA A 25 7.20 0.05 9.21
N ASP A 26 8.41 0.41 8.77
CA ASP A 26 8.96 1.76 8.97
C ASP A 26 8.14 2.84 8.24
N TYR A 27 7.76 2.59 6.99
CA TYR A 27 6.90 3.51 6.25
C TYR A 27 5.58 3.74 6.98
N TRP A 28 4.91 2.67 7.43
CA TRP A 28 3.61 2.74 8.09
C TRP A 28 3.65 3.48 9.42
N THR A 29 4.69 3.28 10.24
CA THR A 29 4.85 4.00 11.52
C THR A 29 5.20 5.47 11.35
N ASN A 30 5.84 5.85 10.24
CA ASN A 30 6.13 7.24 9.89
C ASN A 30 4.91 8.00 9.34
N ILE A 31 3.82 7.32 8.96
CA ILE A 31 2.62 8.01 8.48
C ILE A 31 1.83 8.57 9.66
N LEU A 32 1.60 9.88 9.65
CA LEU A 32 0.67 10.56 10.54
C LEU A 32 -0.77 10.27 10.13
N ILE A 33 -1.33 9.17 10.64
CA ILE A 33 -2.73 8.80 10.48
C ILE A 33 -3.45 9.01 11.81
N PRO A 34 -4.62 9.67 11.84
CA PRO A 34 -5.46 9.70 13.02
C PRO A 34 -5.78 8.28 13.49
N PRO A 35 -5.72 7.96 14.79
CA PRO A 35 -5.84 6.58 15.29
C PRO A 35 -7.16 5.90 14.91
N HIS A 36 -8.24 6.67 14.78
CA HIS A 36 -9.55 6.16 14.34
C HIS A 36 -9.62 5.86 12.82
N MET A 37 -8.66 6.35 12.03
CA MET A 37 -8.56 6.10 10.59
C MET A 37 -7.55 5.01 10.26
N ALA A 38 -6.55 4.76 11.11
CA ALA A 38 -5.50 3.76 10.87
C ALA A 38 -6.05 2.32 10.72
N SER A 39 -7.17 2.00 11.39
CA SER A 39 -7.83 0.71 11.26
C SER A 39 -8.74 0.58 10.05
N ARG A 40 -8.94 1.66 9.26
CA ARG A 40 -9.83 1.61 8.10
C ARG A 40 -9.13 0.88 6.93
N PRO A 41 -9.78 -0.12 6.33
CA PRO A 41 -9.19 -0.89 5.24
C PRO A 41 -8.89 -0.02 4.00
N ASP A 42 -9.69 1.02 3.75
CA ASP A 42 -9.46 1.97 2.66
C ASP A 42 -8.12 2.72 2.82
N VAL A 43 -7.81 3.11 4.06
CA VAL A 43 -6.60 3.88 4.39
C VAL A 43 -5.37 2.99 4.23
N ILE A 44 -5.43 1.78 4.79
CA ILE A 44 -4.36 0.78 4.64
C ILE A 44 -4.11 0.49 3.15
N THR A 45 -5.17 0.24 2.38
CA THR A 45 -5.07 -0.02 0.93
C THR A 45 -4.47 1.16 0.17
N HIS A 46 -4.88 2.39 0.50
CA HIS A 46 -4.34 3.60 -0.12
C HIS A 46 -2.83 3.73 0.07
N PHE A 47 -2.35 3.49 1.30
CA PHE A 47 -0.93 3.59 1.61
C PHE A 47 -0.13 2.39 1.09
N LYS A 48 -0.69 1.18 1.08
CA LYS A 48 -0.09 0.02 0.39
C LYS A 48 0.16 0.32 -1.08
N HIS A 49 -0.82 0.88 -1.79
CA HIS A 49 -0.65 1.28 -3.19
C HIS A 49 0.42 2.37 -3.37
N LYS A 50 0.46 3.38 -2.50
CA LYS A 50 1.51 4.42 -2.54
C LYS A 50 2.90 3.85 -2.27
N PHE A 51 3.03 2.96 -1.29
CA PHE A 51 4.28 2.27 -1.00
C PHE A 51 4.72 1.45 -2.21
N TYR A 52 3.83 0.62 -2.75
CA TYR A 52 4.11 -0.23 -3.91
C TYR A 52 4.58 0.61 -5.10
N GLN A 53 3.88 1.70 -5.43
CA GLN A 53 4.28 2.59 -6.51
C GLN A 53 5.64 3.29 -6.30
N ARG A 54 6.08 3.44 -5.04
CA ARG A 54 7.29 4.17 -4.69
C ARG A 54 8.53 3.29 -4.58
N TYR A 55 8.36 2.04 -4.14
CA TYR A 55 9.46 1.14 -3.83
C TYR A 55 9.57 -0.08 -4.77
N ILE A 56 8.57 -0.32 -5.62
CA ILE A 56 8.46 -1.47 -6.53
C ILE A 56 8.09 -0.99 -7.95
#